data_AF-A0A392SSV3-F1
#
_entry.id   AF-A0A392SSV3-F1
#
_cell.length_a   1.000
_cell.length_b   1.000
_cell.length_c   1.000
_cell.angle_alpha   90.00
_cell.angle_beta   90.00
_cell.angle_gamma   90.00
#
_symmetry.space_group_name_H-M   'P 1'
#
loop_
_entity.id
_entity.type
_entity.pdbx_description
1 polymer ?
#
loop_
_entity_poly.entity_id
_entity_poly.type
_entity_poly.pdbx_seq_one_letter_code
_entity_poly.pdbx_strand_id
1 'polypeptide(L)' 'KDNAALDELVEGLQMEVGARYYSGFQFALEQLKIVFPDLDEAKLGELDALNRIVDGKLVPFAPTNAA' A
#
# COMPACT_ATOMS: atom_id res chain seq x y z
N LYS A 1 -34.82 -12.07 -7.89
CA LYS A 1 -34.25 -11.68 -9.19
C LYS A 1 -33.36 -10.46 -9.04
N ASP A 2 -33.82 -9.45 -8.29
CA ASP A 2 -33.07 -8.22 -8.01
C ASP A 2 -31.74 -8.45 -7.28
N ASN A 3 -31.66 -9.43 -6.37
CA ASN A 3 -30.41 -9.75 -5.68
C ASN A 3 -29.27 -10.15 -6.63
N ALA A 4 -29.55 -10.94 -7.67
CA ALA A 4 -28.50 -11.39 -8.59
C ALA A 4 -27.91 -10.22 -9.40
N ALA A 5 -28.75 -9.29 -9.82
CA ALA A 5 -28.30 -8.08 -10.51
C ALA A 5 -27.53 -7.13 -9.58
N LEU A 6 -27.91 -7.08 -8.30
CA LEU A 6 -27.20 -6.31 -7.29
C LEU A 6 -25.83 -6.93 -6.97
N ASP A 7 -25.75 -8.26 -6.88
CA ASP A 7 -24.50 -8.99 -6.63
C ASP A 7 -23.50 -8.77 -7.78
N GLU A 8 -23.96 -8.86 -9.03
CA GLU A 8 -23.14 -8.58 -10.22
C GLU A 8 -22.62 -7.13 -10.24
N LEU A 9 -23.48 -6.16 -9.88
CA LEU A 9 -23.08 -4.77 -9.77
C LEU A 9 -22.00 -4.57 -8.68
N VAL A 10 -22.17 -5.20 -7.52
CA VAL A 10 -21.20 -5.14 -6.41
C VAL A 10 -19.86 -5.73 -6.85
N GLU A 11 -19.85 -6.87 -7.53
CA GLU A 11 -18.64 -7.51 -8.01
C GLU A 11 -17.90 -6.61 -9.02
N GLY A 12 -18.63 -6.01 -9.97
CA GLY A 12 -18.07 -5.06 -10.93
C GLY A 12 -17.45 -3.82 -10.26
N LEU A 13 -18.14 -3.24 -9.28
CA LEU A 13 -17.63 -2.11 -8.49
C LEU A 13 -16.39 -2.49 -7.69
N GLN A 14 -16.34 -3.68 -7.10
CA GLN A 14 -15.17 -4.15 -6.35
C GLN A 14 -13.96 -4.34 -7.28
N MET A 15 -14.14 -4.91 -8.46
CA MET A 15 -13.07 -5.04 -9.46
C MET A 15 -12.56 -3.68 -9.92
N GLU A 16 -13.45 -2.73 -10.20
CA GLU A 16 -13.08 -1.38 -10.63
C GLU A 16 -12.30 -0.64 -9.54
N VAL A 17 -12.79 -0.67 -8.29
CA VAL A 17 -12.12 -0.05 -7.15
C VAL A 17 -10.74 -0.67 -6.94
N GLY A 18 -10.64 -2.01 -6.99
CA GLY A 18 -9.37 -2.73 -6.88
C GLY A 18 -8.38 -2.32 -7.98
N ALA A 19 -8.83 -2.23 -9.23
CA ALA A 19 -8.01 -1.80 -10.35
C ALA A 19 -7.50 -0.34 -10.19
N ARG A 20 -8.36 0.57 -9.72
CA ARG A 20 -7.97 1.97 -9.46
C ARG A 20 -6.94 2.07 -8.34
N TYR A 21 -7.11 1.35 -7.23
CA TYR A 21 -6.12 1.32 -6.15
C TYR A 21 -4.79 0.74 -6.62
N TYR A 22 -4.82 -0.37 -7.35
CA TYR A 22 -3.61 -1.00 -7.88
C TYR A 22 -2.85 -0.06 -8.82
N SER A 23 -3.55 0.60 -9.75
CA SER A 23 -2.94 1.56 -10.67
C SER A 23 -2.33 2.75 -9.93
N GLY A 24 -3.04 3.32 -8.95
CA GLY A 24 -2.53 4.43 -8.14
C GLY A 24 -1.30 4.06 -7.32
N PHE A 25 -1.29 2.84 -6.75
CA PHE A 25 -0.14 2.32 -6.02
C PHE A 25 1.08 2.12 -6.93
N GLN A 26 0.90 1.51 -8.10
CA GLN A 26 1.98 1.36 -9.10
C GLN A 26 2.53 2.72 -9.54
N PHE A 27 1.66 3.69 -9.79
CA PHE A 27 2.09 5.06 -10.10
C PHE A 27 2.95 5.67 -8.98
N ALA A 28 2.55 5.53 -7.73
CA ALA A 28 3.32 6.03 -6.59
C ALA A 28 4.71 5.37 -6.49
N LEU A 29 4.82 4.06 -6.77
CA LEU A 29 6.11 3.37 -6.82
C LEU A 29 7.01 3.93 -7.92
N GLU A 30 6.46 4.17 -9.12
CA GLU A 30 7.22 4.76 -10.23
C GLU A 30 7.68 6.20 -9.91
N GLN A 31 6.83 7.01 -9.27
CA GLN A 31 7.24 8.34 -8.80
C GLN A 31 8.38 8.23 -7.77
N LEU A 32 8.34 7.24 -6.88
CA LEU A 32 9.33 7.05 -5.85
C LEU A 32 10.69 6.62 -6.43
N LYS A 33 10.70 5.77 -7.46
CA LYS A 33 11.91 5.38 -8.21
C LYS A 33 12.57 6.57 -8.92
N ILE A 34 11.79 7.57 -9.36
CA ILE A 34 12.35 8.79 -9.98
C ILE A 34 13.13 9.62 -8.94
N VAL A 35 12.58 9.78 -7.74
CA VAL A 35 13.21 10.57 -6.66
C VAL A 35 14.35 9.80 -5.99
N PHE A 36 14.22 8.48 -5.91
CA PHE A 36 15.18 7.57 -5.30
C PHE A 36 15.57 6.46 -6.29
N PRO A 37 16.48 6.72 -7.24
CA PRO A 37 16.82 5.76 -8.31
C PRO A 37 17.49 4.48 -7.83
N ASP A 38 18.13 4.50 -6.66
CA ASP A 38 18.77 3.33 -6.03
C ASP A 38 17.83 2.57 -5.07
N LEU A 39 16.54 2.92 -5.10
CA LEU A 39 15.54 2.33 -4.22
C LEU A 39 15.17 0.93 -4.71
N ASP A 40 15.56 -0.06 -3.91
CA ASP A 40 15.21 -1.46 -4.10
C ASP A 40 13.74 -1.68 -3.69
N GLU A 41 12.95 -2.30 -4.57
CA GLU A 41 11.57 -2.70 -4.26
C GLU A 41 11.48 -3.59 -3.02
N ALA A 42 12.52 -4.41 -2.74
CA ALA A 42 12.59 -5.19 -1.52
C ALA A 42 12.72 -4.32 -0.25
N LYS A 43 13.39 -3.16 -0.35
CA LYS A 43 13.52 -2.18 0.76
C LYS A 43 12.25 -1.37 0.96
N LEU A 44 11.37 -1.26 -0.05
CA LEU A 44 10.04 -0.66 0.12
C LEU A 44 9.12 -1.52 0.99
N GLY A 45 9.32 -2.85 0.97
CA GLY A 45 8.66 -3.76 1.91
C GLY A 45 9.09 -3.58 3.38
N GLU A 46 10.26 -2.97 3.63
CA GLU A 46 10.74 -2.59 4.97
C GLU A 46 10.15 -1.25 5.44
N LEU A 47 9.63 -0.44 4.51
CA LEU A 47 9.02 0.87 4.74
C LEU A 47 7.53 0.79 5.10
N ASP A 48 7.10 -0.28 5.75
CA ASP A 48 5.86 -0.21 6.54
C ASP A 48 6.06 0.94 7.55
N ALA A 49 5.48 2.10 7.26
CA ALA A 49 5.77 3.37 7.96
C ALA A 49 5.43 3.31 9.47
N LEU A 50 4.77 2.24 9.90
CA LEU A 50 4.40 1.93 11.27
C LEU A 50 5.39 1.01 11.99
N ASN A 51 6.45 0.53 11.34
CA ASN A 51 7.43 -0.39 11.89
C ASN A 51 8.87 0.04 11.55
N ARG A 52 9.81 -0.19 12.48
CA ARG A 52 11.26 0.04 12.30
C ARG A 52 12.02 -1.23 12.65
N ILE A 53 13.20 -1.44 12.06
CA ILE A 53 14.08 -2.55 12.44
C ILE A 53 14.99 -2.10 13.59
N VAL A 54 14.97 -2.83 14.71
CA VAL A 54 15.90 -2.69 15.84
C VAL A 54 16.52 -4.06 16.10
N ASP A 55 17.85 -4.16 16.04
CA ASP A 55 18.61 -5.41 16.24
C ASP A 55 18.14 -6.57 15.35
N GLY A 56 17.81 -6.27 14.09
CA GLY A 56 17.33 -7.26 13.12
C GLY A 56 15.91 -7.76 13.38
N LYS A 57 15.15 -7.12 14.28
CA LYS A 57 13.73 -7.42 14.53
C LYS A 57 12.86 -6.21 14.18
N LEU A 58 11.72 -6.49 13.54
CA LEU A 58 10.69 -5.48 13.30
C LEU A 58 10.00 -5.12 14.62
N VAL A 59 9.98 -3.83 14.94
CA VAL A 59 9.29 -3.26 16.10
C VAL A 59 8.38 -2.09 15.67
N PRO A 60 7.17 -1.94 16.24
CA PRO A 60 6.31 -0.80 15.96
C PRO A 60 6.98 0.54 16.25
N PHE A 61 6.83 1.49 15.32
CA PHE A 61 7.26 2.86 15.50
C PHE A 61 6.33 3.54 16.51
N ALA A 62 6.81 3.73 17.74
CA ALA A 62 6.16 4.58 18.73
C ALA A 62 6.88 5.95 18.74
N PRO A 63 6.20 7.05 18.36
CA PRO A 63 6.79 8.38 18.51
C PRO A 63 6.96 8.66 20.01
N THR A 64 8.20 8.82 20.47
CA THR A 64 8.49 9.33 21.82
C THR A 64 7.83 10.70 21.94
N ASN A 65 6.85 10.83 22.86
CA ASN A 65 6.10 12.06 23.12
C ASN A 65 6.98 13.30 22.96
N ALA A 66 6.63 14.16 22.00
CA ALA A 66 7.10 15.53 22.00
C ALA A 66 6.53 16.21 23.24
N ALA A 67 7.43 16.63 24.13
CA ALA A 67 7.11 17.49 25.28
C ALA A 67 6.55 18.84 24.84
#